data_AF-A0A2M7UU20-F1
#
_entry.id   AF-A0A2M7UU20-F1
#
_cell.length_a   1.000
_cell.length_b   1.000
_cell.length_c   1.000
_cell.angle_alpha   90.00
_cell.angle_beta   90.00
_cell.angle_gamma   90.00
#
_symmetry.space_group_name_H-M   'P 1'
#
loop_
_entity.id
_entity.type
_entity.pdbx_description
1 polymer ?
#
loop_
_entity_poly.entity_id
_entity_poly.type
_entity_poly.pdbx_seq_one_letter_code
_entity_poly.pdbx_strand_id
1 'polypeptide(L)'
;RQNIAEEIIHNAVAAACEDYRFGPVRKEELPSLVYTVYILNSPEPVKDIKELDPKKFGIIIKTGPFTFPNEPDVVFNGKAPYKTGLLLPDLDGVDTAEQQLNIACLKGGIDSTAEKIFIYRFTVEKYQ
;
A
#
# COMPACT_ATOMS: atom_id res chain seq x y z
N ARG A 1 -16.66 -2.82 1.71
CA ARG A 1 -17.73 -3.20 2.66
C ARG A 1 -18.74 -2.06 2.73
N GLN A 2 -19.87 -2.20 3.43
CA GLN A 2 -20.91 -1.16 3.40
C GLN A 2 -20.57 0.06 4.25
N ASN A 3 -19.75 -0.12 5.30
CA ASN A 3 -19.32 0.94 6.20
C ASN A 3 -17.98 0.62 6.88
N ILE A 4 -17.44 1.62 7.59
CA ILE A 4 -16.15 1.53 8.30
C ILE A 4 -16.16 0.49 9.42
N ALA A 5 -17.28 0.27 10.11
CA ALA A 5 -17.35 -0.68 11.21
C ALA A 5 -17.20 -2.13 10.70
N GLU A 6 -17.91 -2.48 9.63
CA GLU A 6 -17.72 -3.76 8.95
C GLU A 6 -16.29 -3.94 8.44
N GLU A 7 -15.68 -2.85 7.96
CA GLU A 7 -14.30 -2.84 7.47
C GLU A 7 -13.29 -3.13 8.59
N ILE A 8 -13.48 -2.50 9.76
CA ILE A 8 -12.65 -2.76 10.93
C ILE A 8 -12.83 -4.21 11.40
N ILE A 9 -14.06 -4.70 11.53
CA ILE A 9 -14.34 -6.06 12.03
C ILE A 9 -13.62 -7.12 11.20
N HIS A 10 -13.82 -7.16 9.88
CA HIS A 10 -13.16 -8.19 9.09
C HIS A 10 -11.65 -7.96 8.92
N ASN A 11 -11.14 -6.72 8.96
CA ASN A 11 -9.68 -6.51 8.94
C ASN A 11 -9.04 -6.98 10.25
N ALA A 12 -9.72 -6.79 11.39
CA ALA A 12 -9.25 -7.31 12.67
C ALA A 12 -9.25 -8.84 12.71
N VAL A 13 -10.30 -9.50 12.18
CA VAL A 13 -10.35 -10.96 12.08
C VAL A 13 -9.28 -11.48 11.11
N ALA A 14 -9.11 -10.86 9.94
CA ALA A 14 -8.09 -11.25 8.98
C ALA A 14 -6.67 -11.07 9.54
N ALA A 15 -6.39 -9.96 10.22
CA ALA A 15 -5.10 -9.73 10.87
C ALA A 15 -4.79 -10.76 11.97
N ALA A 16 -5.82 -11.25 12.68
CA ALA A 16 -5.67 -12.24 13.75
C ALA A 16 -5.59 -13.68 13.23
N CYS A 17 -6.26 -14.01 12.13
CA CYS A 17 -6.49 -15.41 11.74
C CYS A 17 -5.98 -15.77 10.34
N GLU A 18 -5.69 -14.80 9.47
CA GLU A 18 -5.41 -15.01 8.04
C GLU A 18 -4.02 -14.49 7.61
N ASP A 19 -3.23 -13.91 8.52
CA ASP A 19 -1.86 -13.49 8.22
C ASP A 19 -0.93 -14.71 8.14
N TYR A 20 -0.57 -15.13 6.93
CA TYR A 20 0.27 -16.30 6.66
C TYR A 20 1.64 -16.32 7.36
N ARG A 21 2.12 -15.16 7.84
CA ARG A 21 3.41 -15.05 8.52
C ARG A 21 3.35 -15.56 9.95
N PHE A 22 2.15 -15.67 10.53
CA PHE A 22 1.89 -16.08 11.89
C PHE A 22 0.83 -17.19 11.93
N GLY A 23 0.77 -17.94 13.03
CA GLY A 23 -0.39 -18.81 13.28
C GLY A 23 -1.61 -17.97 13.69
N PRO A 24 -2.85 -18.50 13.54
CA PRO A 24 -4.03 -17.83 14.04
C PRO A 24 -3.94 -17.56 15.55
N VAL A 25 -4.33 -16.35 15.97
CA VAL A 25 -4.40 -15.94 17.37
C VAL A 25 -5.33 -16.85 18.15
N ARG A 26 -4.91 -17.31 19.34
CA ARG A 26 -5.74 -18.11 20.23
C ARG A 26 -6.49 -17.24 21.24
N LYS A 27 -7.58 -17.80 21.79
CA LYS A 27 -8.45 -17.10 22.74
C LYS A 27 -7.70 -16.63 24.00
N GLU A 28 -6.71 -17.41 24.44
CA GLU A 28 -5.90 -17.13 25.63
C GLU A 28 -4.95 -15.94 25.42
N GLU A 29 -4.65 -15.59 24.18
CA GLU A 29 -3.76 -14.49 23.81
C GLU A 29 -4.50 -13.14 23.80
N LEU A 30 -5.82 -13.15 23.59
CA LEU A 30 -6.64 -11.94 23.47
C LEU A 30 -6.44 -10.90 24.60
N PRO A 31 -6.32 -11.28 25.89
CA PRO A 31 -6.09 -10.32 26.98
C PRO A 31 -4.72 -9.64 26.94
N SER A 32 -3.77 -10.17 26.17
CA SER A 32 -2.40 -9.65 26.06
C SER A 32 -2.14 -8.90 24.75
N LEU A 33 -3.14 -8.81 23.86
CA LEU A 33 -3.01 -8.10 22.60
C LEU A 33 -3.32 -6.62 22.74
N VAL A 34 -2.56 -5.82 21.99
CA VAL A 34 -2.84 -4.41 21.74
C VAL A 34 -3.35 -4.32 20.30
N TYR A 35 -4.48 -3.65 20.12
CA TYR A 35 -5.09 -3.47 18.80
C TYR A 35 -4.69 -2.10 18.27
N THR A 36 -4.54 -1.98 16.96
CA THR A 36 -4.32 -0.67 16.33
C THR A 36 -5.10 -0.62 15.04
N VAL A 37 -5.87 0.44 14.87
CA VAL A 37 -6.70 0.68 13.69
C VAL A 37 -6.21 1.95 13.02
N TYR A 38 -5.84 1.84 11.75
CA TYR A 38 -5.53 2.96 10.88
C TYR A 38 -6.72 3.24 9.97
N ILE A 39 -7.32 4.42 10.09
CA ILE A 39 -8.35 4.89 9.16
C ILE A 39 -7.66 5.71 8.07
N LEU A 40 -7.74 5.22 6.83
CA LEU A 40 -7.16 5.90 5.68
C LEU A 40 -8.15 6.92 5.12
N ASN A 41 -7.69 8.16 4.99
CA ASN A 41 -8.45 9.19 4.28
C ASN A 41 -8.33 9.04 2.76
N SER A 42 -9.23 9.72 2.03
CA SER A 42 -9.26 9.62 0.56
C SER A 42 -7.91 10.06 -0.05
N PRO A 43 -7.33 9.27 -0.96
CA PRO A 43 -6.05 9.59 -1.55
C PRO A 43 -6.15 10.71 -2.60
N GLU A 44 -5.13 11.57 -2.65
CA GLU A 44 -4.98 12.69 -3.57
C GLU A 44 -3.81 12.45 -4.54
N PRO A 45 -3.91 12.83 -5.82
CA PRO A 45 -2.80 12.68 -6.77
C PRO A 45 -1.63 13.61 -6.43
N VAL A 46 -0.40 13.13 -6.64
CA VAL A 46 0.84 13.86 -6.40
C VAL A 46 1.49 14.19 -7.75
N LYS A 47 1.89 15.45 -7.94
CA LYS A 47 2.55 15.90 -9.18
C LYS A 47 4.07 15.89 -9.04
N ASP A 48 4.57 16.32 -7.90
CA ASP A 48 6.00 16.31 -7.57
C ASP A 48 6.26 15.54 -6.27
N ILE A 49 7.27 14.68 -6.27
CA ILE A 49 7.72 13.90 -5.11
C ILE A 49 8.10 14.82 -3.95
N LYS A 50 8.55 16.05 -4.23
CA LYS A 50 8.86 17.06 -3.20
C LYS A 50 7.66 17.46 -2.34
N GLU A 51 6.44 17.15 -2.77
CA GLU A 51 5.21 17.39 -2.00
C GLU A 51 4.94 16.29 -0.95
N LEU A 52 5.78 15.24 -0.91
CA LEU A 52 5.66 14.11 0.00
C LEU A 52 6.55 14.32 1.23
N ASP A 53 5.91 14.36 2.38
CA ASP A 53 6.55 14.21 3.68
C ASP A 53 6.25 12.78 4.19
N PRO A 54 7.26 11.88 4.24
CA PRO A 54 7.07 10.49 4.67
C PRO A 54 6.48 10.33 6.07
N LYS A 55 6.66 11.32 6.95
CA LYS A 55 6.11 11.28 8.32
C LYS A 55 4.63 11.63 8.35
N LYS A 56 4.16 12.40 7.37
CA LYS A 56 2.78 12.88 7.33
C LYS A 56 1.89 12.07 6.39
N PHE A 57 2.43 11.65 5.25
CA PHE A 57 1.65 11.07 4.17
C PHE A 57 2.06 9.63 3.88
N GLY A 58 1.06 8.74 3.81
CA GLY A 58 1.21 7.46 3.15
C GLY A 58 1.11 7.64 1.64
N ILE A 59 1.65 6.68 0.89
CA ILE A 59 1.64 6.73 -0.57
C ILE A 59 1.03 5.47 -1.18
N ILE A 60 0.34 5.65 -2.31
CA ILE A 60 -0.15 4.60 -3.18
C ILE A 60 0.48 4.83 -4.55
N ILE A 61 1.15 3.82 -5.08
CA ILE A 61 1.72 3.83 -6.43
C ILE A 61 0.89 2.88 -7.28
N LYS A 62 0.39 3.35 -8.43
CA LYS A 62 -0.33 2.54 -9.40
C LYS A 62 0.37 2.59 -10.75
N THR A 63 0.45 1.46 -11.44
CA THR A 63 0.98 1.45 -12.81
C THR A 63 -0.10 1.79 -13.83
N GLY A 64 0.31 2.44 -14.93
CA GLY A 64 -0.51 2.63 -16.12
C GLY A 64 -0.41 1.44 -17.09
N PRO A 65 -1.22 1.40 -18.16
CA PRO A 65 -1.07 0.39 -19.19
C PRO A 65 0.33 0.46 -19.83
N PHE A 66 0.98 -0.69 -20.00
CA PHE A 66 2.25 -0.81 -20.70
C PHE A 66 2.08 -0.52 -22.20
N THR A 67 2.91 0.37 -22.74
CA THR A 67 3.21 0.41 -24.17
C THR A 67 4.72 0.56 -24.29
N PHE A 68 5.41 -0.54 -24.58
CA PHE A 68 6.83 -0.47 -24.93
C PHE A 68 6.93 0.15 -26.34
N PRO A 69 7.72 1.22 -26.54
CA PRO A 69 7.78 1.88 -27.83
C PRO A 69 8.40 1.02 -28.95
N ASN A 70 9.11 -0.07 -28.63
CA ASN A 70 9.93 -0.81 -29.59
C ASN A 70 9.87 -2.35 -29.48
N GLU A 71 8.89 -2.95 -28.78
CA GLU A 71 8.72 -4.42 -28.78
C GLU A 71 7.53 -4.83 -29.65
N PRO A 72 7.73 -5.73 -30.65
CA PRO A 72 6.61 -6.30 -31.37
C PRO A 72 5.84 -7.23 -30.44
N ASP A 73 4.54 -6.98 -30.30
CA ASP A 73 3.57 -7.78 -29.55
C ASP A 73 3.75 -9.28 -29.85
N VAL A 74 4.48 -10.00 -28.98
CA VAL A 74 4.62 -11.45 -29.09
C VAL A 74 3.74 -12.16 -28.07
N VAL A 75 2.56 -12.51 -28.58
CA VAL A 75 1.88 -13.81 -28.41
C VAL A 75 1.52 -14.21 -26.96
N PHE A 76 0.85 -13.33 -26.24
CA PHE A 76 -0.30 -13.60 -25.37
C PHE A 76 -0.97 -12.23 -25.24
N ASN A 77 -2.28 -12.08 -25.43
CA ASN A 77 -2.95 -10.77 -25.21
C ASN A 77 -3.06 -10.43 -23.69
N GLY A 78 -2.01 -10.78 -22.93
CA GLY A 78 -1.80 -10.64 -21.50
C GLY A 78 -1.30 -9.24 -21.17
N LYS A 79 -2.24 -8.29 -21.12
CA LYS A 79 -2.05 -7.06 -20.34
C LYS A 79 -1.47 -7.44 -18.99
N ALA A 80 -0.25 -7.00 -18.70
CA ALA A 80 0.30 -7.09 -17.35
C ALA A 80 -0.73 -6.44 -16.39
N PRO A 81 -1.11 -7.12 -15.30
CA PRO A 81 -2.10 -6.58 -14.38
C PRO A 81 -1.59 -5.25 -13.83
N TYR A 82 -2.52 -4.32 -13.61
CA TYR A 82 -2.20 -3.08 -12.91
C TYR A 82 -1.60 -3.43 -11.55
N LYS A 83 -0.37 -2.99 -11.35
CA LYS A 83 0.34 -3.20 -10.09
C LYS A 83 0.04 -2.04 -9.18
N THR A 84 -0.10 -2.34 -7.89
CA THR A 84 -0.30 -1.34 -6.86
C THR A 84 0.64 -1.58 -5.69
N GLY A 85 1.40 -0.56 -5.33
CA GLY A 85 2.19 -0.50 -4.10
C GLY A 85 1.53 0.45 -3.11
N LEU A 86 1.55 0.11 -1.81
CA LEU A 86 1.08 0.99 -0.74
C LEU A 86 2.11 1.02 0.38
N LEU A 87 2.33 2.20 0.94
CA LEU A 87 3.11 2.38 2.15
C LEU A 87 2.43 3.38 3.09
N LEU A 88 2.35 3.02 4.37
CA LEU A 88 1.82 3.90 5.42
C LEU A 88 2.82 5.05 5.73
N PRO A 89 2.34 6.17 6.29
CA PRO A 89 3.24 7.21 6.80
C PRO A 89 3.98 6.75 8.06
N ASP A 90 5.03 7.52 8.40
CA ASP A 90 5.73 7.46 9.70
C ASP A 90 6.29 6.08 10.04
N LEU A 91 6.90 5.43 9.04
CA LEU A 91 7.56 4.14 9.22
C LEU A 91 9.03 4.34 9.59
N ASP A 92 9.50 3.58 10.57
CA ASP A 92 10.89 3.59 11.01
C ASP A 92 11.83 3.22 9.85
N GLY A 93 12.91 3.98 9.70
CA GLY A 93 13.88 3.83 8.61
C GLY A 93 13.44 4.36 7.24
N VAL A 94 12.34 5.14 7.15
CA VAL A 94 11.90 5.81 5.91
C VAL A 94 11.94 7.33 6.10
N ASP A 95 13.09 7.92 5.82
CA ASP A 95 13.36 9.34 6.09
C ASP A 95 13.13 10.25 4.88
N THR A 96 13.16 9.72 3.65
CA THR A 96 12.98 10.51 2.43
C THR A 96 11.85 10.01 1.53
N ALA A 97 11.28 10.92 0.75
CA ALA A 97 10.21 10.61 -0.20
C ALA A 97 10.67 9.61 -1.28
N GLU A 98 11.94 9.66 -1.70
CA GLU A 98 12.53 8.72 -2.64
C GLU A 98 12.65 7.31 -2.04
N GLN A 99 13.08 7.21 -0.78
CA GLN A 99 13.10 5.93 -0.06
C GLN A 99 11.67 5.36 0.05
N GLN A 100 10.71 6.20 0.43
CA GLN A 100 9.30 5.83 0.54
C GLN A 100 8.78 5.27 -0.78
N LEU A 101 9.03 5.98 -1.89
CA LEU A 101 8.63 5.58 -3.23
C LEU A 101 9.26 4.25 -3.65
N ASN A 102 10.56 4.07 -3.43
CA ASN A 102 11.27 2.85 -3.77
C ASN A 102 10.72 1.64 -3.01
N ILE A 103 10.48 1.79 -1.70
CA ILE A 103 9.91 0.71 -0.87
C ILE A 103 8.49 0.36 -1.34
N ALA A 104 7.65 1.37 -1.62
CA ALA A 104 6.31 1.13 -2.12
C ALA A 104 6.30 0.44 -3.50
N CYS A 105 7.21 0.82 -4.41
CA CYS A 105 7.39 0.13 -5.69
C CYS A 105 7.79 -1.33 -5.50
N LEU A 106 8.78 -1.60 -4.65
CA LEU A 106 9.22 -2.97 -4.34
C LEU A 106 8.09 -3.82 -3.77
N LYS A 107 7.30 -3.27 -2.84
CA LYS A 107 6.12 -3.97 -2.29
C LYS A 107 5.04 -4.24 -3.34
N GLY A 108 4.90 -3.37 -4.33
CA GLY A 108 3.98 -3.54 -5.45
C GLY A 108 4.53 -4.35 -6.63
N GLY A 109 5.80 -4.78 -6.57
CA GLY A 109 6.49 -5.40 -7.71
C GLY A 109 6.62 -4.50 -8.93
N ILE A 110 6.69 -3.17 -8.72
CA ILE A 110 6.71 -2.13 -9.76
C ILE A 110 8.15 -1.74 -10.07
N ASP A 111 8.51 -1.77 -11.36
CA ASP A 111 9.75 -1.16 -11.85
C ASP A 111 9.48 0.29 -12.25
N SER A 112 9.84 1.25 -11.40
CA SER A 112 9.63 2.68 -11.66
C SER A 112 10.46 3.24 -12.82
N THR A 113 11.44 2.48 -13.34
CA THR A 113 12.26 2.89 -14.50
C THR A 113 11.67 2.43 -15.82
N ALA A 114 10.91 1.32 -15.82
CA ALA A 114 10.28 0.75 -17.01
C ALA A 114 8.78 1.05 -17.10
N GLU A 115 8.11 1.28 -15.96
CA GLU A 115 6.66 1.41 -15.89
C GLU A 115 6.24 2.87 -15.69
N LYS A 116 5.20 3.31 -16.40
CA LYS A 116 4.54 4.57 -16.09
C LYS A 116 3.80 4.44 -14.76
N ILE A 117 4.19 5.24 -13.77
CA ILE A 117 3.57 5.22 -12.44
C ILE A 117 2.71 6.47 -12.19
N PHE A 118 1.68 6.29 -11.38
CA PHE A 118 0.85 7.34 -10.80
C PHE A 118 0.98 7.27 -9.29
N ILE A 119 1.30 8.40 -8.67
CA ILE A 119 1.52 8.49 -7.23
C ILE A 119 0.32 9.23 -6.62
N TYR A 120 -0.19 8.66 -5.54
CA TYR A 120 -1.20 9.28 -4.69
C TYR A 120 -0.69 9.33 -3.26
N ARG A 121 -1.07 10.37 -2.53
CA ARG A 121 -0.82 10.51 -1.09
C ARG A 121 -2.11 10.41 -0.30
N PHE A 122 -2.04 9.94 0.93
CA PHE A 122 -3.17 9.94 1.86
C PHE A 122 -2.67 10.18 3.29
N THR A 123 -3.56 10.64 4.16
CA THR A 123 -3.32 10.72 5.60
C THR A 123 -3.99 9.57 6.32
N VAL A 124 -3.52 9.27 7.53
CA VAL A 124 -4.09 8.24 8.39
C VAL A 124 -4.46 8.81 9.74
N GLU A 125 -5.56 8.30 10.31
CA GLU A 125 -5.92 8.50 11.71
C GLU A 125 -5.67 7.19 12.45
N LYS A 126 -4.82 7.24 13.48
CA LYS A 126 -4.44 6.07 14.27
C LYS A 126 -5.29 6.00 15.55
N TYR A 127 -5.88 4.84 15.80
CA TYR A 127 -6.54 4.46 17.05
C TYR A 127 -5.85 3.24 17.63
N GLN A 128 -5.68 3.18 18.95
CA GLN A 128 -5.03 2.08 19.67
C GLN A 128 -5.82 1.73 20.93
#